data_AF-A0A4Y6PSN2-F1
#
_entry.id   AF-A0A4Y6PSN2-F1
#
_cell.length_a   1.000
_cell.length_b   1.000
_cell.length_c   1.000
_cell.angle_alpha   90.00
_cell.angle_beta   90.00
_cell.angle_gamma   90.00
#
_symmetry.space_group_name_H-M   'P 1'
#
loop_
_entity.id
_entity.type
_entity.pdbx_description
1 polymer ?
#
loop_
_entity_poly.entity_id
_entity_poly.type
_entity_poly.pdbx_seq_one_letter_code
_entity_poly.pdbx_strand_id
1 'polypeptide(L)'
;MPYERRPNPRCLRGLQFIYHVEPAPEVARLVDGLQAAFDDQLVVCEEPWPGRTVVRLIARFVAEFRLGERHGEVLVNHRVNTTEEQRRCTEEKLESVLDRL
;
A
#
# COMPACT_ATOMS: atom_id res chain seq x y z
N MET A 1 12.79 13.06 0.06
CA MET A 1 11.93 11.98 0.57
C MET A 1 11.97 10.85 -0.45
N PRO A 2 12.06 9.57 -0.03
CA PRO A 2 12.22 8.44 -0.96
C PRO A 2 10.97 8.14 -1.80
N TYR A 3 9.87 8.87 -1.56
CA TYR A 3 8.61 8.71 -2.29
C TYR A 3 7.87 10.04 -2.48
N GLU A 4 6.97 10.04 -3.46
CA GLU A 4 5.98 11.10 -3.71
C GLU A 4 4.57 10.55 -3.56
N ARG A 5 3.74 11.19 -2.72
CA ARG A 5 2.34 10.79 -2.48
C ARG A 5 1.37 11.69 -3.25
N ARG A 6 0.42 11.08 -3.97
CA ARG A 6 -0.63 11.80 -4.71
C ARG A 6 -2.01 11.16 -4.50
N PRO A 7 -3.10 11.93 -4.36
CA PRO A 7 -4.45 11.36 -4.43
C PRO A 7 -4.68 10.77 -5.82
N ASN A 8 -5.41 9.65 -5.93
CA ASN A 8 -5.83 9.14 -7.23
C ASN A 8 -7.12 9.82 -7.70
N PRO A 9 -7.07 10.74 -8.69
CA PRO A 9 -8.25 11.47 -9.15
C PRO A 9 -9.27 10.57 -9.87
N ARG A 10 -8.90 9.34 -10.22
CA ARG A 10 -9.76 8.37 -10.92
C ARG A 10 -10.54 7.46 -9.99
N CYS A 11 -10.31 7.52 -8.68
CA CYS A 11 -11.05 6.69 -7.74
C CYS A 11 -12.47 7.27 -7.53
N LEU A 12 -13.48 6.56 -8.04
CA LEU A 12 -14.90 6.98 -7.93
C LEU A 12 -15.59 6.46 -6.66
N ARG A 13 -14.93 5.59 -5.87
CA ARG A 13 -15.57 4.80 -4.81
C ARG A 13 -14.91 4.91 -3.43
N GLY A 14 -13.89 5.75 -3.27
CA GLY A 14 -13.18 5.87 -2.00
C GLY A 14 -12.02 6.85 -2.05
N LEU A 15 -11.27 6.90 -0.95
CA LEU A 15 -10.05 7.68 -0.85
C LEU A 15 -8.87 6.77 -1.18
N GLN A 16 -8.27 6.99 -2.35
CA GLN A 16 -7.11 6.24 -2.79
C GLN A 16 -5.91 7.18 -2.96
N PHE A 17 -4.76 6.73 -2.50
CA PHE A 17 -3.47 7.39 -2.70
C PHE A 17 -2.53 6.50 -3.50
N ILE A 18 -1.64 7.14 -4.24
CA ILE A 18 -0.54 6.52 -4.97
C ILE A 18 0.76 7.05 -4.37
N TYR A 19 1.62 6.14 -3.95
CA TYR A 19 2.99 6.42 -3.54
C TYR A 19 3.90 5.99 -4.68
N HIS A 20 4.59 6.95 -5.29
CA HIS A 20 5.65 6.69 -6.25
C HIS A 20 6.98 6.64 -5.51
N VAL A 21 7.73 5.54 -5.62
CA VAL A 21 8.94 5.26 -4.85
C VAL A 21 10.10 5.02 -5.82
N GLU A 22 11.21 5.76 -5.63
CA GLU A 22 12.41 5.66 -6.47
C GLU A 22 13.66 5.65 -5.56
N PRO A 23 14.52 4.61 -5.61
CA PRO A 23 14.43 3.44 -6.48
C PRO A 23 13.24 2.53 -6.14
N ALA A 24 12.68 1.87 -7.15
CA ALA A 24 11.54 0.98 -6.98
C ALA A 24 11.90 -0.20 -6.05
N PRO A 25 11.23 -0.35 -4.90
CA PRO A 25 11.53 -1.42 -3.96
C PRO A 25 11.05 -2.78 -4.49
N GLU A 26 11.74 -3.84 -4.09
CA GLU A 26 11.28 -5.21 -4.32
C GLU A 26 9.94 -5.45 -3.62
N VAL A 27 8.98 -6.04 -4.34
CA VAL A 27 7.63 -6.31 -3.81
C VAL A 27 7.70 -7.20 -2.57
N ALA A 28 8.58 -8.19 -2.52
CA ALA A 28 8.76 -9.06 -1.36
C ALA A 28 9.17 -8.27 -0.11
N ARG A 29 10.15 -7.36 -0.22
CA ARG A 29 10.58 -6.52 0.91
C ARG A 29 9.48 -5.58 1.39
N LEU A 30 8.65 -5.06 0.48
CA LEU A 30 7.47 -4.26 0.84
C LEU A 30 6.42 -5.10 1.58
N VAL A 31 6.16 -6.32 1.13
CA VAL A 31 5.21 -7.24 1.79
C VAL A 31 5.67 -7.54 3.22
N ASP A 32 6.95 -7.90 3.40
CA ASP A 32 7.52 -8.21 4.71
C ASP A 32 7.47 -7.01 5.64
N GLY A 33 7.87 -5.83 5.13
CA GLY A 33 7.83 -4.58 5.90
C GLY A 33 6.42 -4.19 6.34
N LEU A 34 5.43 -4.33 5.44
CA LEU A 34 4.04 -4.04 5.76
C LEU A 34 3.44 -5.06 6.72
N GLN A 35 3.75 -6.36 6.59
CA GLN A 35 3.33 -7.36 7.57
C GLN A 35 3.87 -7.03 8.96
N ALA A 36 5.17 -6.75 9.07
CA ALA A 36 5.78 -6.37 10.33
C ALA A 36 5.18 -5.07 10.92
N ALA A 37 4.93 -4.04 10.10
CA ALA A 37 4.33 -2.78 10.55
C ALA A 37 2.87 -2.93 11.03
N PHE A 38 2.19 -3.99 10.61
CA PHE A 38 0.82 -4.31 10.98
C PHE A 38 0.72 -5.52 11.92
N ASP A 39 1.81 -5.92 12.58
CA ASP A 39 1.84 -7.02 13.55
C ASP A 39 1.26 -8.33 12.98
N ASP A 40 1.58 -8.63 11.71
CA ASP A 40 1.09 -9.79 10.95
C ASP A 40 -0.44 -9.87 10.78
N GLN A 41 -1.15 -8.75 10.93
CA GLN A 41 -2.61 -8.68 10.84
C GLN A 41 -3.15 -8.49 9.41
N LEU A 42 -2.27 -8.40 8.40
CA LEU A 42 -2.68 -8.22 7.01
C LEU A 42 -3.00 -9.56 6.37
N VAL A 43 -4.13 -9.64 5.67
CA VAL A 43 -4.39 -10.76 4.76
C VAL A 43 -3.64 -10.49 3.47
N VAL A 44 -2.75 -11.42 3.07
CA VAL A 44 -2.03 -11.36 1.79
C VAL A 44 -2.78 -12.17 0.74
N CYS A 45 -3.00 -11.55 -0.41
CA CYS A 45 -3.55 -12.23 -1.59
C CYS A 45 -2.66 -11.93 -2.79
N GLU A 46 -2.15 -12.98 -3.42
CA GLU A 46 -1.37 -12.88 -4.65
C GLU A 46 -2.28 -13.11 -5.86
N GLU A 47 -2.22 -12.18 -6.81
CA GLU A 47 -2.99 -12.23 -8.05
C GLU A 47 -2.02 -12.39 -9.24
N PRO A 48 -2.02 -13.54 -9.94
CA PRO A 48 -1.20 -13.72 -11.13
C PRO A 48 -1.75 -12.87 -12.28
N TRP A 49 -0.94 -11.98 -12.83
CA TRP A 49 -1.24 -11.16 -14.01
C TRP A 49 -0.28 -11.54 -15.15
N PRO A 50 -0.63 -11.26 -16.42
CA PRO A 50 0.31 -11.49 -17.52
C PRO A 50 1.64 -10.74 -17.29
N GLY A 51 2.72 -11.50 -17.09
CA GLY A 51 4.08 -10.98 -16.92
C GLY A 51 4.45 -10.47 -15.53
N ARG A 52 3.60 -10.62 -14.51
CA ARG A 52 3.87 -10.17 -13.12
C ARG A 52 2.88 -10.73 -12.11
N THR A 53 3.22 -10.65 -10.82
CA THR A 53 2.29 -10.90 -9.72
C THR A 53 1.92 -9.59 -9.05
N VAL A 54 0.63 -9.33 -8.90
CA VAL A 54 0.13 -8.22 -8.08
C VAL A 54 -0.14 -8.76 -6.69
N VAL A 55 0.39 -8.10 -5.66
CA VAL A 55 0.16 -8.49 -4.27
C VAL A 55 -0.80 -7.50 -3.61
N ARG A 56 -1.83 -8.03 -2.97
CA ARG A 56 -2.78 -7.25 -2.19
C ARG A 56 -2.59 -7.58 -0.72
N LEU A 57 -2.41 -6.54 0.10
CA LEU A 57 -2.40 -6.68 1.55
C LEU A 57 -3.63 -5.96 2.12
N ILE A 58 -4.42 -6.65 2.92
CA ILE A 58 -5.70 -6.15 3.40
C ILE A 58 -5.66 -5.98 4.92
N ALA A 59 -5.67 -4.72 5.37
CA ALA A 59 -5.92 -4.36 6.75
C ALA A 59 -7.44 -4.31 6.96
N ARG A 60 -7.98 -5.28 7.70
CA ARG A 60 -9.44 -5.48 7.82
C ARG A 60 -10.15 -4.19 8.25
N PHE A 61 -11.16 -3.79 7.47
CA PHE A 61 -11.96 -2.57 7.68
C PHE A 61 -11.22 -1.22 7.60
N VAL A 62 -9.91 -1.21 7.31
CA VAL A 62 -9.09 0.02 7.30
C VAL A 62 -8.60 0.35 5.89
N ALA A 63 -7.82 -0.52 5.28
CA ALA A 63 -7.19 -0.21 4.00
C ALA A 63 -6.83 -1.47 3.21
N GLU A 64 -6.54 -1.26 1.93
CA GLU A 64 -5.97 -2.24 1.04
C GLU A 64 -4.75 -1.64 0.34
N PHE A 65 -3.62 -2.32 0.44
CA PHE A 65 -2.39 -2.01 -0.29
C PHE A 65 -2.36 -2.86 -1.55
N ARG A 66 -2.03 -2.27 -2.71
CA ARG A 66 -1.77 -3.01 -3.96
C ARG A 66 -0.36 -2.71 -4.45
N LEU A 67 0.42 -3.78 -4.59
CA LEU A 67 1.83 -3.75 -4.94
C LEU A 67 2.04 -4.49 -6.27
N GLY A 68 2.98 -4.00 -7.08
CA GLY A 68 3.33 -4.66 -8.35
C GLY A 68 2.37 -4.39 -9.51
N GLU A 69 1.28 -3.64 -9.30
CA GLU A 69 0.41 -3.17 -10.40
C GLU A 69 1.17 -2.30 -11.39
N ARG A 70 2.12 -1.49 -10.90
CA ARG A 70 3.07 -0.71 -11.69
C ARG A 70 4.40 -0.68 -10.96
N HIS A 71 5.47 -0.58 -11.74
CA HIS A 71 6.81 -0.50 -11.20
C HIS A 71 6.98 0.80 -10.40
N GLY A 72 7.52 0.70 -9.19
CA GLY A 72 7.72 1.85 -8.30
C GLY A 72 6.43 2.50 -7.78
N GLU A 73 5.26 1.87 -7.91
CA GLU A 73 4.01 2.39 -7.34
C GLU A 73 3.46 1.46 -6.25
N VAL A 74 3.03 2.08 -5.14
CA VAL A 74 2.22 1.48 -4.09
C VAL A 74 0.88 2.21 -4.05
N LEU A 75 -0.21 1.46 -4.27
CA LEU A 75 -1.56 2.01 -4.17
C LEU A 75 -2.15 1.70 -2.79
N VAL A 76 -2.70 2.71 -2.13
CA VAL A 76 -3.40 2.56 -0.84
C VAL A 76 -4.85 2.97 -1.04
N ASN A 77 -5.77 2.03 -0.83
CA ASN A 77 -7.21 2.28 -0.90
C ASN A 77 -7.80 2.21 0.51
N HIS A 78 -8.20 3.36 1.07
CA HIS A 78 -8.87 3.41 2.38
C HIS A 78 -10.34 3.03 2.24
N ARG A 79 -10.85 2.28 3.22
CA ARG A 79 -12.27 1.92 3.25
C ARG A 79 -13.13 3.14 3.60
N VAL A 80 -14.38 3.15 3.14
CA VAL A 80 -15.30 4.28 3.32
C VAL A 80 -15.57 4.61 4.80
N ASN A 81 -15.52 3.61 5.66
CA ASN A 81 -15.77 3.72 7.09
C ASN A 81 -14.51 4.01 7.92
N THR A 82 -13.35 4.16 7.29
CA THR A 82 -12.08 4.41 7.97
C THR A 82 -12.05 5.85 8.49
N THR A 83 -11.78 6.02 9.78
CA THR A 83 -11.65 7.35 10.41
C THR A 83 -10.38 8.06 9.93
N GLU A 84 -10.30 9.38 10.12
CA GLU A 84 -9.09 10.13 9.77
C GLU A 84 -7.86 9.63 10.53
N GLU A 85 -8.01 9.30 11.82
CA GLU A 85 -6.95 8.76 12.66
C GLU A 85 -6.45 7.40 12.12
N GLN A 86 -7.36 6.51 11.74
CA GLN A 86 -7.00 5.22 11.16
C GLN A 86 -6.30 5.38 9.80
N ARG A 87 -6.74 6.35 8.99
CA ARG A 87 -6.05 6.69 7.72
C ARG A 87 -4.63 7.16 7.99
N ARG A 88 -4.46 8.11 8.91
CA ARG A 88 -3.14 8.63 9.29
C ARG A 88 -2.23 7.53 9.80
N CYS A 89 -2.70 6.66 10.70
CA CYS A 89 -1.93 5.53 11.18
C CYS A 89 -1.53 4.55 10.05
N THR A 90 -2.42 4.32 9.08
CA THR A 90 -2.11 3.50 7.90
C THR A 90 -1.01 4.12 7.04
N GLU A 91 -1.11 5.43 6.79
CA GLU A 91 -0.13 6.20 6.01
C GLU A 91 1.23 6.21 6.74
N GLU A 92 1.27 6.54 8.03
CA GLU A 92 2.48 6.54 8.84
C GLU A 92 3.18 5.18 8.85
N LYS A 93 2.41 4.08 8.95
CA LYS A 93 2.97 2.72 8.88
C LYS A 93 3.61 2.44 7.53
N LEU A 94 2.93 2.75 6.42
CA LEU A 94 3.51 2.58 5.08
C LEU A 94 4.76 3.43 4.90
N GLU A 95 4.67 4.72 5.24
CA GLU A 95 5.77 5.68 5.12
C GLU A 95 7.00 5.21 5.94
N SER A 96 6.79 4.70 7.15
CA SER A 96 7.86 4.11 7.97
C SER A 96 8.53 2.88 7.35
N VAL A 97 7.79 2.10 6.55
CA VAL A 97 8.34 0.97 5.79
C VAL A 97 9.16 1.50 4.62
N LEU A 98 8.62 2.46 3.86
CA LEU A 98 9.29 3.05 2.70
C LEU A 98 10.61 3.74 3.09
N ASP A 99 10.67 4.41 4.24
CA ASP A 99 11.88 5.07 4.74
C ASP A 99 13.02 4.10 5.11
N ARG A 100 12.74 2.80 5.25
CA ARG A 100 13.71 1.75 5.65
C ARG A 100 14.18 0.88 4.48
N LEU A 101 13.58 1.03 3.30
CA LEU A 101 13.84 0.16 2.15
C LEU A 101 15.00 0.64 1.29
#